data_AF-A0A947BRG2-F1
#
_entry.id   AF-A0A947BRG2-F1
#
_cell.length_a   1.000
_cell.length_b   1.000
_cell.length_c   1.000
_cell.angle_alpha   90.00
_cell.angle_beta   90.00
_cell.angle_gamma   90.00
#
_symmetry.space_group_name_H-M   'P 1'
#
loop_
_entity.id
_entity.type
_entity.pdbx_description
1 polymer ?
#
loop_
_entity_poly.entity_id
_entity_poly.type
_entity_poly.pdbx_seq_one_letter_code
_entity_poly.pdbx_strand_id
1 'polypeptide(L)'
;MSTAFAVVAACSQAVSATRSRKRKTAALIECLRAADDDEIGIICSWLTGELPQGRIGLGPTILRAVADTPATKESDTTVAEVNAAVDAIAAIAGKGAIEKRKAALSGLLARLTESEQSFLLRLLLGELRQGALEGVMTDAIAATSEIDHDRVRRAVMVSGQLAAVAAAALNGGEDALDAFAIRVGTPLQPMLAQTADDIESVFAGLDQAVLEHKLDGARVQVHRDGDVVRIYTRRLNDVTARLPEIVEQVQSLPGAATILD
;
A
#
# COMPACT_ATOMS: atom_id res chain seq x y z
N MET A 1 -22.90 -0.99 7.04
CA MET A 1 -23.36 -2.01 6.07
C MET A 1 -22.17 -2.27 5.18
N SER A 2 -21.68 -3.50 5.11
CA SER A 2 -20.44 -3.82 4.39
C SER A 2 -20.52 -3.42 2.91
N THR A 3 -19.41 -2.91 2.37
CA THR A 3 -19.27 -2.42 1.01
C THR A 3 -19.32 -3.59 0.04
N ALA A 4 -20.13 -3.49 -1.02
CA ALA A 4 -20.12 -4.48 -2.09
C ALA A 4 -18.77 -4.49 -2.82
N PHE A 5 -18.21 -5.69 -3.06
CA PHE A 5 -16.91 -5.83 -3.72
C PHE A 5 -16.91 -5.26 -5.15
N ALA A 6 -18.07 -5.32 -5.82
CA ALA A 6 -18.32 -4.69 -7.13
C ALA A 6 -17.97 -3.19 -7.16
N VAL A 7 -18.14 -2.44 -6.06
CA VAL A 7 -17.78 -1.01 -5.97
C VAL A 7 -16.28 -0.83 -6.19
N VAL A 8 -15.46 -1.68 -5.55
CA VAL A 8 -14.00 -1.63 -5.66
C VAL A 8 -13.54 -2.05 -7.06
N ALA A 9 -14.12 -3.12 -7.60
CA ALA A 9 -13.82 -3.59 -8.95
C ALA A 9 -14.17 -2.54 -10.02
N ALA A 10 -15.32 -1.89 -9.91
CA ALA A 10 -15.74 -0.80 -10.79
C ALA A 10 -14.83 0.42 -10.67
N CYS A 11 -14.43 0.79 -9.45
CA CYS A 11 -13.47 1.87 -9.21
C CYS A 11 -12.13 1.57 -9.91
N SER A 12 -11.57 0.37 -9.71
CA SER A 12 -10.33 -0.04 -10.36
C SER A 12 -10.42 -0.02 -11.90
N GLN A 13 -11.54 -0.45 -12.46
CA GLN A 13 -11.79 -0.36 -13.90
C GLN A 13 -11.81 1.10 -14.38
N ALA A 14 -12.53 1.99 -13.69
CA ALA A 14 -12.61 3.41 -14.03
C ALA A 14 -11.24 4.11 -13.97
N VAL A 15 -10.44 3.81 -12.92
CA VAL A 15 -9.08 4.33 -12.75
C VAL A 15 -8.17 3.82 -13.87
N SER A 16 -8.26 2.53 -14.22
CA SER A 16 -7.45 1.91 -15.28
C SER A 16 -7.81 2.43 -16.68
N ALA A 17 -9.07 2.80 -16.92
CA ALA A 17 -9.58 3.22 -18.22
C ALA A 17 -9.19 4.65 -18.62
N THR A 18 -8.50 5.40 -17.76
CA THR A 18 -8.16 6.81 -18.03
C THR A 18 -6.72 7.15 -17.67
N ARG A 19 -6.15 8.11 -18.41
CA ARG A 19 -4.86 8.74 -18.08
C ARG A 19 -5.03 10.04 -17.27
N SER A 20 -6.25 10.55 -17.14
CA SER A 20 -6.52 11.83 -16.47
C SER A 20 -6.47 11.65 -14.94
N ARG A 21 -5.50 12.29 -14.28
CA ARG A 21 -5.39 12.31 -12.81
C ARG A 21 -6.70 12.77 -12.16
N LYS A 22 -7.33 13.82 -12.69
CA LYS A 22 -8.62 14.33 -12.19
C LYS A 22 -9.73 13.27 -12.22
N ARG A 23 -9.86 12.53 -13.33
CA ARG A 23 -10.88 11.47 -13.45
C ARG A 23 -10.59 10.28 -12.53
N LYS A 24 -9.32 9.91 -12.35
CA LYS A 24 -8.93 8.89 -11.38
C LYS A 24 -9.29 9.31 -9.96
N THR A 25 -8.97 10.54 -9.59
CA THR A 25 -9.27 11.11 -8.27
C THR A 25 -10.77 11.08 -8.00
N ALA A 26 -11.59 11.49 -8.97
CA ALA A 26 -13.05 11.46 -8.84
C ALA A 26 -13.59 10.04 -8.61
N ALA A 27 -13.13 9.04 -9.36
CA ALA A 27 -13.54 7.64 -9.18
C ALA A 27 -13.14 7.07 -7.79
N LEU A 28 -11.98 7.48 -7.28
CA LEU A 28 -11.54 7.11 -5.93
C LEU A 28 -12.39 7.79 -4.85
N ILE A 29 -12.72 9.08 -5.01
CA ILE A 29 -13.62 9.80 -4.10
C ILE A 29 -14.99 9.11 -4.02
N GLU A 30 -15.58 8.76 -5.17
CA GLU A 30 -16.85 8.05 -5.22
C GLU A 30 -16.78 6.70 -4.49
N CYS A 31 -15.70 5.94 -4.70
CA CYS A 31 -15.50 4.66 -4.01
C CYS A 31 -15.31 4.83 -2.50
N LEU A 32 -14.52 5.81 -2.06
CA LEU A 32 -14.27 6.06 -0.64
C LEU A 32 -15.53 6.56 0.09
N ARG A 33 -16.37 7.36 -0.57
CA ARG A 33 -17.66 7.80 0.00
C ARG A 33 -18.70 6.68 0.12
N ALA A 34 -18.57 5.65 -0.69
CA ALA A 34 -19.45 4.47 -0.64
C ALA A 34 -18.94 3.38 0.31
N ALA A 35 -17.73 3.54 0.86
CA ALA A 35 -17.11 2.57 1.74
C ALA A 35 -17.73 2.59 3.14
N ASP A 36 -17.87 1.42 3.74
CA ASP A 36 -18.06 1.27 5.18
C ASP A 36 -16.77 1.66 5.92
N ASP A 37 -16.91 2.33 7.06
CA ASP A 37 -15.82 2.91 7.86
C ASP A 37 -14.71 1.90 8.18
N ASP A 38 -15.08 0.65 8.48
CA ASP A 38 -14.14 -0.42 8.85
C ASP A 38 -13.36 -0.98 7.64
N GLU A 39 -13.78 -0.65 6.42
CA GLU A 39 -13.25 -1.21 5.17
C GLU A 39 -12.39 -0.22 4.39
N ILE A 40 -12.36 1.06 4.77
CA ILE A 40 -11.61 2.14 4.10
C ILE A 40 -10.14 1.78 3.93
N GLY A 41 -9.50 1.27 4.98
CA GLY A 41 -8.09 0.86 4.93
C GLY A 41 -7.85 -0.31 3.95
N ILE A 42 -8.76 -1.28 3.93
CA ILE A 42 -8.68 -2.45 3.03
C ILE A 42 -8.83 -2.00 1.58
N ILE A 43 -9.87 -1.19 1.30
CA ILE A 43 -10.15 -0.64 -0.03
C ILE A 43 -8.98 0.21 -0.52
N CYS A 44 -8.43 1.06 0.35
CA CYS A 44 -7.26 1.87 0.03
C CYS A 44 -6.05 1.00 -0.33
N SER A 45 -5.78 -0.06 0.43
CA SER A 45 -4.69 -1.00 0.15
C SER A 45 -4.88 -1.67 -1.22
N TRP A 46 -6.06 -2.24 -1.47
CA TRP A 46 -6.33 -2.93 -2.72
C TRP A 46 -6.28 -2.01 -3.93
N LEU A 47 -6.86 -0.81 -3.84
CA LEU A 47 -6.85 0.17 -4.92
C LEU A 47 -5.47 0.84 -5.11
N THR A 48 -4.52 0.65 -4.20
CA THR A 48 -3.12 1.08 -4.38
C THR A 48 -2.20 -0.06 -4.83
N GLY A 49 -2.72 -1.29 -4.94
CA GLY A 49 -1.97 -2.45 -5.40
C GLY A 49 -1.36 -3.29 -4.29
N GLU A 50 -1.73 -3.02 -3.05
CA GLU A 50 -1.24 -3.73 -1.88
C GLU A 50 -2.29 -4.72 -1.37
N LEU A 51 -1.83 -5.94 -1.11
CA LEU A 51 -2.62 -6.95 -0.42
C LEU A 51 -2.16 -6.95 1.05
N PRO A 52 -3.02 -6.60 2.03
CA PRO A 52 -2.64 -6.55 3.45
C PRO A 52 -2.02 -7.85 3.97
N GLN A 53 -2.47 -9.00 3.45
CA GLN A 53 -1.97 -10.33 3.77
C GLN A 53 -0.59 -10.64 3.17
N GLY A 54 -0.07 -9.80 2.28
CA GLY A 54 1.14 -10.05 1.53
C GLY A 54 1.00 -11.24 0.57
N ARG A 55 1.89 -12.24 0.67
CA ARG A 55 1.86 -13.40 -0.22
C ARG A 55 0.95 -14.50 0.34
N ILE A 56 -0.10 -14.84 -0.39
CA ILE A 56 -1.03 -15.94 -0.04
C ILE A 56 -0.50 -17.35 -0.38
N GLY A 57 0.76 -17.47 -0.82
CA GLY A 57 1.39 -18.75 -1.14
C GLY A 57 0.90 -19.41 -2.44
N LEU A 58 0.33 -18.64 -3.37
CA LEU A 58 0.00 -19.06 -4.73
C LEU A 58 0.86 -18.30 -5.75
N GLY A 59 1.58 -19.04 -6.59
CA GLY A 59 2.42 -18.46 -7.64
C GLY A 59 1.63 -18.07 -8.90
N PRO A 60 2.22 -17.28 -9.80
CA PRO A 60 1.55 -16.80 -11.02
C PRO A 60 0.95 -17.89 -11.89
N THR A 61 1.61 -19.05 -11.99
CA THR A 61 1.11 -20.21 -12.76
C THR A 61 -0.24 -20.71 -12.22
N ILE A 62 -0.38 -20.79 -10.90
CA ILE A 62 -1.62 -21.28 -10.27
C ILE A 62 -2.72 -20.22 -10.38
N LEU A 63 -2.38 -18.95 -10.15
CA LEU A 63 -3.30 -17.83 -10.31
C LEU A 63 -3.88 -17.76 -11.74
N ARG A 64 -3.04 -18.00 -12.76
CA ARG A 64 -3.51 -18.12 -14.16
C ARG A 64 -4.35 -19.36 -14.39
N ALA A 65 -4.03 -20.49 -13.77
CA ALA A 65 -4.80 -21.72 -13.92
C ALA A 65 -6.20 -21.64 -13.28
N VAL A 66 -6.41 -20.79 -12.27
CA VAL A 66 -7.74 -20.54 -11.69
C VAL A 66 -8.49 -19.40 -12.39
N ALA A 67 -7.86 -18.69 -13.33
CA ALA A 67 -8.50 -17.59 -14.06
C ALA A 67 -9.64 -18.07 -14.98
N ASP A 68 -9.66 -19.35 -15.35
CA ASP A 68 -10.74 -19.97 -16.11
C ASP A 68 -11.97 -20.34 -15.25
N THR A 69 -11.99 -19.96 -13.97
CA THR A 69 -13.14 -20.22 -13.08
C THR A 69 -14.37 -19.46 -13.61
N PRO A 70 -15.49 -20.14 -13.93
CA PRO A 70 -16.67 -19.47 -14.46
C PRO A 70 -17.19 -18.38 -13.51
N ALA A 71 -17.40 -17.17 -14.04
CA ALA A 71 -17.97 -16.05 -13.29
C ALA A 71 -19.50 -16.17 -13.17
N THR A 72 -20.04 -15.64 -12.07
CA THR A 72 -21.49 -15.41 -11.94
C THR A 72 -21.91 -14.14 -12.67
N LYS A 73 -23.20 -14.01 -12.99
CA LYS A 73 -23.76 -12.79 -13.61
C LYS A 73 -23.93 -11.65 -12.61
N GLU A 74 -24.24 -12.00 -11.37
CA GLU A 74 -24.48 -11.08 -10.26
C GLU A 74 -23.77 -11.61 -9.02
N SER A 75 -23.21 -10.70 -8.22
CA SER A 75 -22.59 -11.01 -6.94
C SER A 75 -23.09 -10.05 -5.88
N ASP A 76 -23.38 -10.58 -4.71
CA ASP A 76 -23.62 -9.86 -3.47
C ASP A 76 -22.40 -9.90 -2.54
N THR A 77 -21.26 -10.40 -3.04
CA THR A 77 -20.05 -10.57 -2.24
C THR A 77 -19.50 -9.22 -1.80
N THR A 78 -19.15 -9.14 -0.54
CA THR A 78 -18.68 -7.90 0.10
C THR A 78 -17.16 -7.83 0.23
N VAL A 79 -16.64 -6.62 0.50
CA VAL A 79 -15.22 -6.39 0.80
C VAL A 79 -14.78 -7.21 2.01
N ALA A 80 -15.56 -7.21 3.10
CA ALA A 80 -15.28 -8.02 4.29
C ALA A 80 -15.18 -9.53 3.98
N GLU A 81 -16.09 -10.08 3.18
CA GLU A 81 -16.06 -11.49 2.80
C GLU A 81 -14.85 -11.85 1.94
N VAL A 82 -14.49 -11.01 0.97
CA VAL A 82 -13.28 -11.22 0.16
C VAL A 82 -12.04 -11.16 1.05
N ASN A 83 -11.95 -10.17 1.94
CA ASN A 83 -10.81 -10.03 2.83
C ASN A 83 -10.65 -11.25 3.75
N ALA A 84 -11.74 -11.70 4.38
CA ALA A 84 -11.76 -12.89 5.23
C ALA A 84 -11.40 -14.17 4.45
N ALA A 85 -11.85 -14.29 3.20
CA ALA A 85 -11.51 -15.43 2.36
C ALA A 85 -10.01 -15.43 1.99
N VAL A 86 -9.43 -14.26 1.70
CA VAL A 86 -7.99 -14.12 1.44
C VAL A 86 -7.17 -14.44 2.69
N ASP A 87 -7.59 -13.99 3.87
CA ASP A 87 -6.99 -14.36 5.16
C ASP A 87 -6.98 -15.87 5.36
N ALA A 88 -8.14 -16.51 5.14
CA ALA A 88 -8.26 -17.96 5.25
C ALA A 88 -7.33 -18.69 4.28
N ILE A 89 -7.19 -18.22 3.03
CA ILE A 89 -6.26 -18.80 2.04
C ILE A 89 -4.80 -18.65 2.50
N ALA A 90 -4.42 -17.47 2.98
CA ALA A 90 -3.06 -17.20 3.47
C ALA A 90 -2.68 -18.14 4.62
N ALA A 91 -3.61 -18.39 5.55
CA ALA A 91 -3.43 -19.22 6.73
C ALA A 91 -3.31 -20.73 6.46
N ILE A 92 -3.71 -21.22 5.29
CA ILE A 92 -3.62 -22.65 4.95
C ILE A 92 -2.15 -23.11 4.94
N ALA A 93 -1.80 -24.10 5.77
CA ALA A 93 -0.45 -24.65 5.84
C ALA A 93 -0.43 -26.20 5.82
N GLY A 94 0.78 -26.76 5.69
CA GLY A 94 1.01 -28.21 5.76
C GLY A 94 0.86 -28.95 4.41
N LYS A 95 0.79 -30.28 4.49
CA LYS A 95 0.75 -31.17 3.32
C LYS A 95 -0.51 -30.88 2.47
N GLY A 96 -0.30 -30.65 1.18
CA GLY A 96 -1.38 -30.32 0.24
C GLY A 96 -1.90 -28.88 0.34
N ALA A 97 -1.21 -27.97 1.04
CA ALA A 97 -1.63 -26.57 1.18
C ALA A 97 -1.90 -25.88 -0.16
N ILE A 98 -1.07 -26.15 -1.18
CA ILE A 98 -1.21 -25.54 -2.50
C ILE A 98 -2.57 -25.88 -3.14
N GLU A 99 -2.95 -27.17 -3.16
CA GLU A 99 -4.24 -27.59 -3.74
C GLU A 99 -5.42 -27.06 -2.92
N LYS A 100 -5.31 -27.02 -1.60
CA LYS A 100 -6.34 -26.44 -0.73
C LYS A 100 -6.53 -24.94 -0.99
N ARG A 101 -5.43 -24.18 -1.12
CA ARG A 101 -5.46 -22.75 -1.46
C ARG A 101 -6.06 -22.52 -2.83
N LYS A 102 -5.67 -23.33 -3.82
CA LYS A 102 -6.23 -23.29 -5.18
C LYS A 102 -7.73 -23.52 -5.16
N ALA A 103 -8.20 -24.56 -4.47
CA ALA A 103 -9.62 -24.88 -4.36
C ALA A 103 -10.41 -23.76 -3.65
N ALA A 104 -9.87 -23.21 -2.57
CA ALA A 104 -10.48 -22.09 -1.86
C ALA A 104 -10.57 -20.83 -2.72
N LEU A 105 -9.51 -20.49 -3.45
CA LEU A 105 -9.52 -19.35 -4.38
C LEU A 105 -10.51 -19.57 -5.53
N SER A 106 -10.56 -20.76 -6.14
CA SER A 106 -11.57 -21.07 -7.15
C SER A 106 -13.00 -21.00 -6.60
N GLY A 107 -13.22 -21.43 -5.36
CA GLY A 107 -14.53 -21.30 -4.69
C GLY A 107 -14.94 -19.85 -4.48
N LEU A 108 -13.99 -18.97 -4.12
CA LEU A 108 -14.23 -17.54 -4.03
C LEU A 108 -14.53 -16.95 -5.41
N LEU A 109 -13.70 -17.22 -6.42
CA LEU A 109 -13.87 -16.70 -7.77
C LEU A 109 -15.22 -17.10 -8.38
N ALA A 110 -15.72 -18.30 -8.13
CA ALA A 110 -17.02 -18.75 -8.64
C ALA A 110 -18.22 -17.93 -8.13
N ARG A 111 -18.05 -17.19 -7.01
CA ARG A 111 -19.06 -16.26 -6.47
C ARG A 111 -18.95 -14.85 -7.04
N LEU A 112 -17.92 -14.56 -7.82
CA LEU A 112 -17.62 -13.23 -8.32
C LEU A 112 -18.01 -13.08 -9.79
N THR A 113 -18.39 -11.87 -10.16
CA THR A 113 -18.56 -11.45 -11.56
C THR A 113 -17.22 -11.37 -12.30
N GLU A 114 -17.25 -11.28 -13.62
CA GLU A 114 -16.03 -11.23 -14.45
C GLU A 114 -15.12 -10.05 -14.08
N SER A 115 -15.70 -8.86 -13.82
CA SER A 115 -14.95 -7.67 -13.42
C SER A 115 -14.32 -7.82 -12.04
N GLU A 116 -15.04 -8.43 -11.08
CA GLU A 116 -14.56 -8.71 -9.73
C GLU A 116 -13.44 -9.77 -9.73
N GLN A 117 -13.59 -10.86 -10.49
CA GLN A 117 -12.54 -11.86 -10.67
C GLN A 117 -11.28 -11.22 -11.28
N SER A 118 -11.46 -10.42 -12.34
CA SER A 118 -10.36 -9.72 -13.01
C SER A 118 -9.61 -8.80 -12.06
N PHE A 119 -10.34 -8.02 -11.24
CA PHE A 119 -9.74 -7.17 -10.22
C PHE A 119 -8.94 -7.99 -9.19
N LEU A 120 -9.56 -9.00 -8.58
CA LEU A 120 -8.92 -9.82 -7.54
C LEU A 120 -7.67 -10.53 -8.06
N LEU A 121 -7.74 -11.15 -9.24
CA LEU A 121 -6.60 -11.86 -9.84
C LEU A 121 -5.45 -10.90 -10.16
N ARG A 122 -5.75 -9.71 -10.70
CA ARG A 122 -4.71 -8.69 -10.97
C ARG A 122 -4.10 -8.14 -9.69
N LEU A 123 -4.88 -7.99 -8.61
CA LEU A 123 -4.35 -7.63 -7.30
C LEU A 123 -3.40 -8.71 -6.78
N LEU A 124 -3.82 -9.98 -6.79
CA LEU A 124 -3.00 -11.12 -6.33
C LEU A 124 -1.72 -11.32 -7.15
N LEU A 125 -1.76 -11.00 -8.45
CA LEU A 125 -0.59 -11.03 -9.34
C LEU A 125 0.34 -9.82 -9.19
N GLY A 126 -0.09 -8.76 -8.50
CA GLY A 126 0.62 -7.47 -8.49
C GLY A 126 0.57 -6.75 -9.84
N GLU A 127 -0.46 -7.02 -10.64
CA GLU A 127 -0.63 -6.56 -12.03
C GLU A 127 -1.77 -5.55 -12.19
N LEU A 128 -2.23 -4.91 -11.11
CA LEU A 128 -3.22 -3.84 -11.23
C LEU A 128 -2.74 -2.72 -12.17
N ARG A 129 -1.46 -2.32 -12.13
CA ARG A 129 -0.82 -1.41 -13.10
C ARG A 129 -1.66 -0.16 -13.48
N GLN A 130 -2.51 0.30 -12.57
CA GLN A 130 -3.49 1.35 -12.83
C GLN A 130 -2.93 2.77 -12.64
N GLY A 131 -1.61 2.86 -12.35
CA GLY A 131 -0.77 4.06 -12.45
C GLY A 131 -0.81 4.99 -11.23
N ALA A 132 0.37 5.31 -10.69
CA ALA A 132 0.69 6.35 -9.69
C ALA A 132 -0.35 6.52 -8.57
N LEU A 133 -0.70 5.44 -7.88
CA LEU A 133 -1.89 5.39 -7.04
C LEU A 133 -1.74 6.12 -5.71
N GLU A 134 -0.59 6.04 -5.04
CA GLU A 134 -0.47 6.64 -3.70
C GLU A 134 -0.73 8.14 -3.72
N GLY A 135 -0.14 8.87 -4.66
CA GLY A 135 -0.36 10.31 -4.78
C GLY A 135 -1.81 10.65 -5.15
N VAL A 136 -2.43 9.92 -6.07
CA VAL A 136 -3.83 10.18 -6.49
C VAL A 136 -4.82 9.75 -5.40
N MET A 137 -4.51 8.70 -4.66
CA MET A 137 -5.25 8.27 -3.47
C MET A 137 -5.13 9.29 -2.35
N THR A 138 -3.94 9.86 -2.14
CA THR A 138 -3.75 10.96 -1.18
C THR A 138 -4.61 12.17 -1.54
N ASP A 139 -4.66 12.58 -2.82
CA ASP A 139 -5.57 13.62 -3.30
C ASP A 139 -7.04 13.27 -2.99
N ALA A 140 -7.44 12.01 -3.23
CA ALA A 140 -8.80 11.54 -3.00
C ALA A 140 -9.17 11.49 -1.51
N ILE A 141 -8.24 11.07 -0.64
CA ILE A 141 -8.43 11.07 0.82
C ILE A 141 -8.64 12.50 1.31
N ALA A 142 -7.77 13.44 0.93
CA ALA A 142 -7.91 14.85 1.31
C ALA A 142 -9.25 15.43 0.83
N ALA A 143 -9.63 15.18 -0.42
CA ALA A 143 -10.89 15.66 -0.97
C ALA A 143 -12.14 15.02 -0.34
N THR A 144 -12.09 13.74 0.06
CA THR A 144 -13.22 13.06 0.69
C THR A 144 -13.37 13.41 2.16
N SER A 145 -12.26 13.56 2.88
CA SER A 145 -12.25 13.93 4.31
C SER A 145 -12.37 15.44 4.55
N GLU A 146 -12.27 16.26 3.49
CA GLU A 146 -12.23 17.72 3.56
C GLU A 146 -11.06 18.28 4.40
N ILE A 147 -10.01 17.47 4.58
CA ILE A 147 -8.78 17.85 5.28
C ILE A 147 -7.80 18.47 4.29
N ASP A 148 -7.01 19.44 4.75
CA ASP A 148 -5.91 20.01 3.99
C ASP A 148 -4.97 18.92 3.43
N HIS A 149 -4.66 19.02 2.14
CA HIS A 149 -3.87 18.04 1.42
C HIS A 149 -2.48 17.85 2.05
N ASP A 150 -1.83 18.93 2.50
CA ASP A 150 -0.48 18.84 3.07
C ASP A 150 -0.50 18.17 4.44
N ARG A 151 -1.60 18.30 5.20
CA ARG A 151 -1.77 17.56 6.46
C ARG A 151 -1.94 16.06 6.22
N VAL A 152 -2.78 15.64 5.26
CA VAL A 152 -2.91 14.22 4.87
C VAL A 152 -1.57 13.69 4.35
N ARG A 153 -0.93 14.42 3.42
CA ARG A 153 0.36 14.04 2.85
C ARG A 153 1.43 13.89 3.94
N ARG A 154 1.51 14.82 4.89
CA ARG A 154 2.43 14.73 6.03
C ARG A 154 2.19 13.45 6.83
N ALA A 155 0.94 13.14 7.16
CA ALA A 155 0.59 11.92 7.90
C ALA A 155 1.04 10.64 7.16
N VAL A 156 0.84 10.58 5.84
CA VAL A 156 1.35 9.48 5.00
C VAL A 156 2.87 9.41 5.04
N MET A 157 3.54 10.55 4.89
CA MET A 157 5.00 10.61 4.82
C MET A 157 5.67 10.16 6.13
N VAL A 158 5.15 10.58 7.29
CA VAL A 158 5.78 10.25 8.59
C VAL A 158 5.45 8.85 9.10
N SER A 159 4.36 8.25 8.61
CA SER A 159 3.91 6.93 9.06
C SER A 159 4.24 5.79 8.11
N GLY A 160 4.45 6.08 6.82
CA GLY A 160 4.58 5.07 5.78
C GLY A 160 3.30 4.28 5.49
N GLN A 161 2.15 4.67 6.08
CA GLN A 161 0.94 3.83 6.15
C GLN A 161 -0.27 4.52 5.51
N LEU A 162 -0.31 4.56 4.18
CA LEU A 162 -1.40 5.23 3.44
C LEU A 162 -2.80 4.71 3.81
N ALA A 163 -2.96 3.38 3.93
CA ALA A 163 -4.24 2.77 4.30
C ALA A 163 -4.72 3.15 5.71
N ALA A 164 -3.82 3.21 6.68
CA ALA A 164 -4.14 3.62 8.04
C ALA A 164 -4.51 5.11 8.09
N VAL A 165 -3.79 5.95 7.34
CA VAL A 165 -4.10 7.38 7.21
C VAL A 165 -5.46 7.59 6.55
N ALA A 166 -5.82 6.80 5.54
CA ALA A 166 -7.14 6.86 4.91
C ALA A 166 -8.26 6.59 5.93
N ALA A 167 -8.16 5.49 6.68
CA ALA A 167 -9.16 5.16 7.70
C ALA A 167 -9.25 6.23 8.80
N ALA A 168 -8.12 6.73 9.28
CA ALA A 168 -8.09 7.77 10.30
C ALA A 168 -8.71 9.10 9.80
N ALA A 169 -8.33 9.54 8.59
CA ALA A 169 -8.83 10.77 7.99
C ALA A 169 -10.36 10.73 7.76
N LEU A 170 -10.88 9.61 7.25
CA LEU A 170 -12.30 9.51 6.89
C LEU A 170 -13.21 9.20 8.08
N ASN A 171 -12.73 8.45 9.09
CA ASN A 171 -13.55 8.08 10.25
C ASN A 171 -13.39 9.05 11.43
N GLY A 172 -12.16 9.58 11.61
CA GLY A 172 -11.79 10.40 12.75
C GLY A 172 -11.47 11.85 12.42
N GLY A 173 -11.53 12.23 11.14
CA GLY A 173 -11.28 13.58 10.68
C GLY A 173 -9.85 14.06 10.92
N GLU A 174 -9.70 15.38 10.97
CA GLU A 174 -8.41 16.04 11.00
C GLU A 174 -7.59 15.73 12.28
N ASP A 175 -8.25 15.66 13.44
CA ASP A 175 -7.61 15.39 14.72
C ASP A 175 -7.02 13.96 14.80
N ALA A 176 -7.63 13.00 14.13
CA ALA A 176 -7.10 11.64 14.07
C ALA A 176 -5.73 11.57 13.37
N LEU A 177 -5.39 12.58 12.56
CA LEU A 177 -4.08 12.62 11.90
C LEU A 177 -2.93 12.94 12.87
N ASP A 178 -3.21 13.46 14.06
CA ASP A 178 -2.18 13.78 15.05
C ASP A 178 -1.52 12.52 15.63
N ALA A 179 -2.17 11.36 15.49
CA ALA A 179 -1.59 10.07 15.83
C ALA A 179 -0.40 9.68 14.92
N PHE A 180 -0.32 10.25 13.71
CA PHE A 180 0.78 10.00 12.78
C PHE A 180 1.91 11.00 13.03
N ALA A 181 2.82 10.59 13.91
CA ALA A 181 4.07 11.27 14.20
C ALA A 181 5.25 10.33 13.94
N ILE A 182 6.44 10.90 13.77
CA ILE A 182 7.68 10.12 13.64
C ILE A 182 7.86 9.33 14.94
N ARG A 183 7.98 8.00 14.81
CA ARG A 183 8.22 7.07 15.91
C ARG A 183 9.33 6.11 15.51
N VAL A 184 10.28 5.90 16.41
CA VAL A 184 11.32 4.90 16.19
C VAL A 184 10.67 3.51 16.04
N GLY A 185 11.15 2.74 15.07
CA GLY A 185 10.57 1.45 14.70
C GLY A 185 9.34 1.52 13.78
N THR A 186 8.88 2.70 13.38
CA THR A 186 7.89 2.87 12.30
C THR A 186 8.56 3.54 11.10
N PRO A 187 8.68 2.84 9.95
CA PRO A 187 9.38 3.39 8.79
C PRO A 187 8.63 4.58 8.19
N LEU A 188 9.36 5.64 7.86
CA LEU A 188 8.85 6.84 7.21
C LEU A 188 9.16 6.83 5.71
N GLN A 189 8.30 7.44 4.91
CA GLN A 189 8.52 7.54 3.46
C GLN A 189 9.82 8.30 3.18
N PRO A 190 10.71 7.74 2.35
CA PRO A 190 11.99 8.37 2.04
C PRO A 190 11.79 9.69 1.28
N MET A 191 12.57 10.71 1.63
CA MET A 191 12.70 11.89 0.79
C MET A 191 13.28 11.50 -0.58
N LEU A 192 12.65 11.91 -1.68
CA LEU A 192 13.09 11.60 -3.04
C LEU A 192 13.78 12.81 -3.67
N ALA A 193 14.83 12.56 -4.45
CA ALA A 193 15.49 13.58 -5.24
C ALA A 193 14.80 13.76 -6.61
N GLN A 194 14.80 15.00 -7.11
CA GLN A 194 14.45 15.30 -8.49
C GLN A 194 15.70 15.15 -9.37
N THR A 195 15.50 14.76 -10.63
CA THR A 195 16.56 14.82 -11.64
C THR A 195 16.70 16.25 -12.13
N ALA A 196 17.93 16.71 -12.31
CA ALA A 196 18.24 17.98 -12.96
C ALA A 196 18.87 17.69 -14.33
N ASP A 197 18.59 18.57 -15.29
CA ASP A 197 19.09 18.45 -16.66
C ASP A 197 20.52 18.99 -16.80
N ASP A 198 20.91 19.94 -15.96
CA ASP A 198 22.23 20.58 -15.93
C ASP A 198 22.60 21.02 -14.50
N ILE A 199 23.84 21.48 -14.31
CA ILE A 199 24.36 21.83 -12.99
C ILE A 199 23.81 23.19 -12.53
N GLU A 200 23.63 24.12 -13.46
CA GLU A 200 23.13 25.47 -13.22
C GLU A 200 21.71 25.45 -12.61
N SER A 201 20.84 24.58 -13.14
CA SER A 201 19.48 24.38 -12.65
C SER A 201 19.42 23.77 -11.24
N VAL A 202 20.41 22.98 -10.84
CA VAL A 202 20.50 22.45 -9.46
C VAL A 202 20.67 23.58 -8.46
N PHE A 203 21.49 24.59 -8.78
CA PHE A 203 21.80 25.69 -7.88
C PHE A 203 20.87 26.90 -8.03
N ALA A 204 20.01 26.90 -9.05
CA ALA A 204 19.06 27.98 -9.29
C ALA A 204 18.12 28.17 -8.09
N GLY A 205 18.25 29.29 -7.39
CA GLY A 205 17.43 29.62 -6.23
C GLY A 205 17.90 29.03 -4.90
N LEU A 206 19.09 28.41 -4.86
CA LEU A 206 19.74 27.99 -3.62
C LEU A 206 20.84 28.99 -3.23
N ASP A 207 20.76 29.53 -2.02
CA ASP A 207 21.84 30.38 -1.47
C ASP A 207 23.07 29.54 -1.11
N GLN A 208 22.85 28.30 -0.63
CA GLN A 208 23.88 27.34 -0.25
C GLN A 208 23.41 25.91 -0.54
N ALA A 209 24.37 25.02 -0.81
CA ALA A 209 24.11 23.60 -1.05
C ALA A 209 25.21 22.72 -0.44
N VAL A 210 24.82 21.54 0.04
CA VAL A 210 25.73 20.45 0.45
C VAL A 210 25.72 19.42 -0.66
N LEU A 211 26.91 18.98 -1.08
CA LEU A 211 27.09 17.99 -2.14
C LEU A 211 27.55 16.68 -1.52
N GLU A 212 26.80 15.61 -1.79
CA GLU A 212 27.10 14.26 -1.34
C GLU A 212 27.25 13.33 -2.56
N HIS A 213 28.09 12.30 -2.42
CA HIS A 213 28.21 11.29 -3.46
C HIS A 213 26.92 10.47 -3.53
N LYS A 214 26.32 10.40 -4.72
CA LYS A 214 25.21 9.48 -4.99
C LYS A 214 25.77 8.06 -5.13
N LEU A 215 25.73 7.30 -4.03
CA LEU A 215 26.19 5.92 -4.00
C LEU A 215 25.31 5.02 -4.89
N ASP A 216 25.95 4.04 -5.53
CA ASP A 216 25.25 2.97 -6.25
C ASP A 216 25.02 1.77 -5.32
N GLY A 217 23.88 1.78 -4.64
CA GLY A 217 23.55 0.77 -3.64
C GLY A 217 22.06 0.75 -3.30
N ALA A 218 21.72 -0.02 -2.27
CA ALA A 218 20.37 -0.08 -1.74
C ALA A 218 20.23 0.91 -0.58
N ARG A 219 19.31 1.88 -0.71
CA ARG A 219 18.93 2.77 0.40
C ARG A 219 18.26 1.96 1.50
N VAL A 220 18.70 2.19 2.74
CA VAL A 220 18.11 1.62 3.94
C VAL A 220 17.83 2.73 4.94
N GLN A 221 16.70 2.62 5.63
CA GLN A 221 16.36 3.46 6.76
C GLN A 221 16.52 2.63 8.02
N VAL A 222 17.38 3.07 8.94
CA VAL A 222 17.72 2.32 10.15
C VAL A 222 17.11 2.99 11.37
N HIS A 223 16.26 2.27 12.08
CA HIS A 223 15.68 2.70 13.34
C HIS A 223 16.38 1.97 14.48
N ARG A 224 16.76 2.70 15.51
CA ARG A 224 17.32 2.12 16.74
C ARG A 224 16.61 2.70 17.96
N ASP A 225 16.11 1.82 18.81
CA ASP A 225 15.60 2.13 20.16
C ASP A 225 16.27 1.20 21.18
N GLY A 226 17.19 1.75 21.97
CA GLY A 226 18.10 0.98 22.82
C GLY A 226 18.90 -0.03 22.01
N ASP A 227 18.68 -1.32 22.29
CA ASP A 227 19.31 -2.45 21.60
C ASP A 227 18.48 -2.95 20.40
N VAL A 228 17.25 -2.47 20.23
CA VAL A 228 16.37 -2.90 19.14
C VAL A 228 16.69 -2.09 17.89
N VAL A 229 17.25 -2.76 16.88
CA VAL A 229 17.47 -2.18 15.55
C VAL A 229 16.49 -2.78 14.56
N ARG A 230 15.91 -1.93 13.71
CA ARG A 230 15.14 -2.34 12.54
C ARG A 230 15.65 -1.62 11.31
N ILE A 231 15.76 -2.36 10.20
CA ILE A 231 16.29 -1.86 8.94
C ILE A 231 15.22 -2.03 7.87
N TYR A 232 14.84 -0.92 7.25
CA TYR A 232 13.81 -0.88 6.23
C TYR A 232 14.40 -0.47 4.88
N THR A 233 13.95 -1.11 3.81
CA THR A 233 14.33 -0.71 2.44
C THR A 233 13.66 0.61 2.03
N ARG A 234 14.04 1.17 0.87
CA ARG A 234 13.31 2.27 0.20
C ARG A 234 11.79 2.05 0.08
N ARG A 235 11.34 0.80 -0.02
CA ARG A 235 9.91 0.43 -0.08
C ARG A 235 9.35 0.01 1.28
N LEU A 236 10.01 0.42 2.36
CA LEU A 236 9.64 0.19 3.76
C LEU A 236 9.55 -1.30 4.18
N ASN A 237 10.01 -2.23 3.35
CA ASN A 237 10.12 -3.64 3.73
C ASN A 237 11.19 -3.82 4.81
N ASP A 238 10.86 -4.55 5.88
CA ASP A 238 11.82 -4.97 6.90
C ASP A 238 12.82 -5.98 6.32
N VAL A 239 14.10 -5.63 6.40
CA VAL A 239 15.25 -6.45 5.97
C VAL A 239 16.25 -6.67 7.10
N THR A 240 15.86 -6.41 8.35
CA THR A 240 16.72 -6.46 9.54
C THR A 240 17.47 -7.79 9.63
N ALA A 241 16.76 -8.91 9.48
CA ALA A 241 17.35 -10.25 9.56
C ALA A 241 18.36 -10.58 8.44
N ARG A 242 18.41 -9.78 7.37
CA ARG A 242 19.31 -9.98 6.23
C ARG A 242 20.61 -9.18 6.35
N LEU A 243 20.69 -8.25 7.30
CA LEU A 243 21.79 -7.29 7.45
C LEU A 243 22.31 -7.24 8.91
N PRO A 244 22.68 -8.39 9.51
CA PRO A 244 23.14 -8.45 10.91
C PRO A 244 24.37 -7.58 11.17
N GLU A 245 25.25 -7.41 10.18
CA GLU A 245 26.44 -6.56 10.27
C GLU A 245 26.10 -5.07 10.45
N ILE A 246 25.03 -4.59 9.82
CA ILE A 246 24.56 -3.21 9.99
C ILE A 246 23.92 -3.04 11.36
N VAL A 247 23.20 -4.05 11.85
CA VAL A 247 22.62 -4.04 13.21
C VAL A 247 23.71 -3.85 14.26
N GLU A 248 24.78 -4.64 14.21
CA GLU A 248 25.90 -4.56 15.15
C GLU A 248 26.57 -3.18 15.11
N GLN A 249 26.85 -2.66 13.91
CA GLN A 249 27.45 -1.32 13.75
C GLN A 249 26.57 -0.23 14.35
N VAL A 250 25.26 -0.26 14.08
CA VAL A 250 24.33 0.77 14.54
C VAL A 250 24.12 0.71 16.05
N GLN A 251 24.17 -0.48 16.66
CA GLN A 251 24.17 -0.64 18.12
C GLN A 251 25.39 -0.02 18.80
N SER A 252 26.53 0.05 18.11
CA SER A 252 27.75 0.68 18.66
C SER A 252 27.73 2.21 18.64
N LEU A 253 26.80 2.84 17.92
CA LEU A 253 26.70 4.30 17.83
C LEU A 253 26.30 4.94 19.17
N PRO A 254 26.69 6.19 19.45
CA PRO A 254 26.22 6.92 20.61
C PRO A 254 24.73 7.30 20.46
N GLY A 255 23.98 7.25 21.56
CA GLY A 255 22.56 7.62 21.61
C GLY A 255 21.62 6.41 21.84
N ALA A 256 20.46 6.68 22.43
CA ALA A 256 19.49 5.65 22.78
C ALA A 256 18.38 5.48 21.73
N ALA A 257 18.02 6.54 21.00
CA ALA A 257 16.94 6.51 20.01
C ALA A 257 17.34 7.31 18.76
N THR A 258 17.37 6.67 17.58
CA THR A 258 17.70 7.35 16.33
C THR A 258 16.99 6.74 15.11
N ILE A 259 16.85 7.55 14.07
CA ILE A 259 16.44 7.15 12.73
C ILE A 259 17.50 7.68 11.77
N LEU A 260 18.15 6.78 11.03
CA LEU A 260 19.20 7.07 10.07
C LEU A 260 18.69 6.74 8.66
N ASP A 261 19.20 7.46 7.66
CA ASP A 261 18.89 7.32 6.24
C ASP A 261 20.16 7.15 5.39
#